data_AF-A0A7C1HCZ8-F1
#
_entry.id   AF-A0A7C1HCZ8-F1
#
_cell.length_a   1.000
_cell.length_b   1.000
_cell.length_c   1.000
_cell.angle_alpha   90.00
_cell.angle_beta   90.00
_cell.angle_gamma   90.00
#
_symmetry.space_group_name_H-M   'P 1'
#
loop_
_entity.id
_entity.type
_entity.pdbx_description
1 polymer ?
#
loop_
_entity_poly.entity_id
_entity_poly.type
_entity_poly.pdbx_seq_one_letter_code
_entity_poly.pdbx_strand_id
1 'polypeptide(L)'
;MVLLYTIPAVIKSFFAPLLILGILKPTLSLTTGVFGLSIFSGVILMAFNNPLKKLQMKLNLELLKPAWPAGVSQIITEMWPALSNGVAKAIEGFSDVGIFALANKVSIIFSLVSLSIFSVLLPQNAKRKKQDLKYSFDEIFILAGAILVMGVFGIIASRFVIGRFFGSQFKESLGLLNILVFAAAFNSIATFMENYFFIQEDTKKILSISLAKLGAFVLAILVLTPGMKLAGLAYAQLLAGVLAVLVTGGFIFSRPKAN
;
A
#
# COMPACT_ATOMS: atom_id res chain seq x y z
N MET A 1 4.48 -28.07 -0.93
CA MET A 1 4.27 -26.60 -1.04
C MET A 1 3.36 -26.25 -2.21
N VAL A 2 3.65 -26.68 -3.44
CA VAL A 2 2.85 -26.35 -4.64
C VAL A 2 1.35 -26.59 -4.43
N LEU A 3 0.94 -27.81 -4.00
CA LEU A 3 -0.47 -28.16 -3.77
C LEU A 3 -1.21 -27.27 -2.75
N LEU A 4 -0.49 -26.75 -1.75
CA LEU A 4 -1.06 -25.90 -0.69
C LEU A 4 -1.49 -24.53 -1.22
N TYR A 5 -0.89 -24.09 -2.34
CA TYR A 5 -1.26 -22.88 -3.06
C TYR A 5 -2.14 -23.18 -4.28
N THR A 6 -1.90 -24.30 -4.97
CA THR A 6 -2.61 -24.67 -6.20
C THR A 6 -4.08 -25.00 -5.94
N ILE A 7 -4.42 -25.75 -4.88
CA ILE A 7 -5.81 -26.17 -4.65
C ILE A 7 -6.73 -24.98 -4.30
N PRO A 8 -6.36 -24.08 -3.35
CA PRO A 8 -7.12 -22.85 -3.12
C PRO A 8 -7.21 -21.95 -4.36
N ALA A 9 -6.16 -21.89 -5.18
CA ALA A 9 -6.15 -21.11 -6.41
C ALA A 9 -7.07 -21.70 -7.48
N VAL A 10 -7.13 -23.03 -7.63
CA VAL A 10 -8.03 -23.72 -8.57
C VAL A 10 -9.49 -23.49 -8.17
N ILE A 11 -9.83 -23.56 -6.87
CA ILE A 11 -11.18 -23.25 -6.38
C ILE A 11 -11.56 -21.82 -6.78
N LYS A 12 -10.71 -20.83 -6.49
CA LYS A 12 -10.96 -19.43 -6.88
C LYS A 12 -11.05 -19.25 -8.39
N SER A 13 -10.17 -19.91 -9.15
CA SER A 13 -10.13 -19.84 -10.61
C SER A 13 -11.33 -20.50 -11.28
N PHE A 14 -11.96 -21.47 -10.64
CA PHE A 14 -13.19 -22.09 -11.13
C PHE A 14 -14.41 -21.20 -10.90
N PHE A 15 -14.52 -20.60 -9.72
CA PHE A 15 -15.67 -19.76 -9.37
C PHE A 15 -15.60 -18.34 -9.94
N ALA A 16 -14.41 -17.78 -10.16
CA ALA A 16 -14.26 -16.42 -10.68
C ALA A 16 -14.91 -16.22 -12.08
N PRO A 17 -14.71 -17.08 -13.09
CA PRO A 17 -15.38 -16.97 -14.38
C PRO A 17 -16.90 -17.06 -14.27
N LEU A 18 -17.42 -17.96 -13.42
CA LEU A 18 -18.86 -18.16 -13.23
C LEU A 18 -19.54 -16.93 -12.61
N LEU A 19 -18.83 -16.21 -11.74
CA LEU A 19 -19.27 -14.95 -11.16
C LEU A 19 -19.17 -13.79 -12.16
N ILE A 20 -18.09 -13.72 -12.93
CA ILE A 20 -17.85 -12.66 -13.93
C ILE A 20 -18.85 -12.75 -15.10
N LEU A 21 -19.14 -13.97 -15.57
CA LEU A 21 -20.12 -14.21 -16.64
C LEU A 21 -21.57 -14.07 -16.17
N GLY A 22 -21.80 -13.79 -14.88
CA GLY A 22 -23.13 -13.61 -14.31
C GLY A 22 -23.96 -14.90 -14.20
N ILE A 23 -23.35 -16.06 -14.43
CA ILE A 23 -23.99 -17.39 -14.29
C ILE A 23 -24.35 -17.62 -12.82
N LEU A 24 -23.46 -17.21 -11.91
CA LEU A 24 -23.70 -17.18 -10.48
C LEU A 24 -23.90 -15.74 -10.00
N LYS A 25 -25.01 -15.49 -9.30
CA LYS A 25 -25.21 -14.18 -8.64
C LYS A 25 -24.33 -14.10 -7.40
N PRO A 26 -23.50 -13.06 -7.24
CA PRO A 26 -22.63 -12.90 -6.07
C PRO A 26 -23.48 -12.55 -4.85
N THR A 27 -23.99 -13.57 -4.16
CA THR A 27 -24.62 -13.43 -2.85
C THR A 27 -23.56 -13.54 -1.75
N LEU A 28 -23.85 -12.98 -0.58
CA LEU A 28 -22.94 -13.03 0.57
C LEU A 28 -22.62 -14.49 0.96
N SER A 29 -23.62 -15.36 0.96
CA SER A 29 -23.47 -16.79 1.29
C SER A 29 -22.57 -17.51 0.28
N LEU A 30 -22.74 -17.26 -1.02
CA LEU A 30 -21.94 -17.88 -2.07
C LEU A 30 -20.48 -17.42 -1.99
N THR A 31 -20.26 -16.12 -1.85
CA THR A 31 -18.91 -15.53 -1.81
C THR A 31 -18.14 -15.99 -0.57
N THR A 32 -18.82 -16.04 0.58
CA THR A 32 -18.25 -16.57 1.83
C THR A 32 -17.99 -18.08 1.74
N GLY A 33 -18.85 -18.84 1.07
CA GLY A 33 -18.65 -20.27 0.81
C GLY A 33 -17.43 -20.56 -0.05
N VAL A 34 -17.23 -19.83 -1.15
CA VAL A 34 -16.04 -19.97 -2.03
C VAL A 34 -14.76 -19.63 -1.29
N PHE A 35 -14.78 -18.55 -0.50
CA PHE A 35 -13.65 -18.16 0.34
C PHE A 35 -13.37 -19.20 1.44
N GLY A 36 -14.41 -19.67 2.12
CA GLY A 36 -14.34 -20.70 3.15
C GLY A 36 -13.76 -22.01 2.61
N LEU A 37 -14.26 -22.50 1.47
CA LEU A 37 -13.72 -23.69 0.80
C LEU A 37 -12.24 -23.54 0.43
N SER A 38 -11.84 -22.35 -0.02
CA SER A 38 -10.45 -22.06 -0.36
C SER A 38 -9.53 -22.07 0.86
N ILE A 39 -10.00 -21.56 2.01
CA ILE A 39 -9.23 -21.60 3.27
C ILE A 39 -9.21 -23.02 3.84
N PHE A 40 -10.36 -23.69 3.90
CA PHE A 40 -10.51 -24.98 4.54
C PHE A 40 -9.71 -26.07 3.81
N SER A 41 -9.67 -26.02 2.47
CA SER A 41 -8.77 -26.89 1.69
C SER A 41 -7.30 -26.65 2.02
N GLY A 42 -6.88 -25.40 2.20
CA GLY A 42 -5.54 -25.06 2.67
C GLY A 42 -5.23 -25.63 4.06
N VAL A 43 -6.17 -25.53 5.00
CA VAL A 43 -6.04 -26.04 6.38
C VAL A 43 -5.96 -27.57 6.41
N ILE A 44 -6.82 -28.27 5.66
CA ILE A 44 -6.79 -29.74 5.54
C ILE A 44 -5.44 -30.18 4.96
N LEU A 45 -4.98 -29.56 3.86
CA LEU A 45 -3.70 -29.91 3.24
C LEU A 45 -2.52 -29.64 4.17
N MET A 46 -2.62 -28.61 4.99
CA MET A 46 -1.64 -28.28 6.01
C MET A 46 -1.63 -29.30 7.17
N ALA A 47 -2.76 -29.96 7.48
CA ALA A 47 -2.80 -31.06 8.44
C ALA A 47 -2.05 -32.30 7.93
N PHE A 48 -2.16 -32.61 6.63
CA PHE A 48 -1.51 -33.79 6.03
C PHE A 48 -0.04 -33.58 5.66
N ASN A 49 0.34 -32.40 5.19
CA ASN A 49 1.70 -32.11 4.75
C ASN A 49 2.18 -30.78 5.32
N ASN A 50 2.23 -30.70 6.65
CA ASN A 50 2.52 -29.47 7.38
C ASN A 50 3.96 -29.00 7.09
N PRO A 51 4.18 -27.97 6.24
CA PRO A 51 5.51 -27.44 6.01
C PRO A 51 6.06 -26.77 7.29
N LEU A 52 5.19 -26.39 8.23
CA LEU A 52 5.58 -25.82 9.51
C LEU A 52 6.16 -26.84 10.49
N LYS A 53 5.97 -28.17 10.29
CA LYS A 53 6.67 -29.18 11.11
C LYS A 53 8.19 -29.12 10.93
N LYS A 54 8.67 -28.60 9.79
CA LYS A 54 10.09 -28.35 9.52
C LYS A 54 10.54 -26.94 9.93
N LEU A 55 9.62 -26.05 10.32
CA LEU A 55 9.96 -24.81 10.99
C LEU A 55 10.36 -25.15 12.42
N GLN A 56 11.62 -25.51 12.60
CA GLN A 56 12.25 -25.34 13.89
C GLN A 56 12.31 -23.83 14.15
N MET A 57 11.29 -23.28 14.82
CA MET A 57 11.35 -21.93 15.37
C MET A 57 12.35 -21.94 16.53
N LYS A 58 13.64 -22.03 16.21
CA LYS A 58 14.68 -21.56 17.12
C LYS A 58 14.58 -20.05 17.08
N LEU A 59 13.86 -19.51 18.06
CA LEU A 59 13.75 -18.07 18.31
C LEU A 59 15.16 -17.53 18.58
N ASN A 60 15.86 -17.18 17.51
CA ASN A 60 17.14 -16.51 17.60
C ASN A 60 16.87 -15.01 17.67
N LEU A 61 16.80 -14.49 18.91
CA LEU A 61 16.60 -13.06 19.18
C LEU A 61 17.70 -12.19 18.54
N GLU A 62 18.88 -12.76 18.24
CA GLU A 62 19.94 -12.05 17.53
C GLU A 62 19.58 -11.76 16.07
N LEU A 63 18.80 -12.63 15.41
CA LEU A 63 18.29 -12.40 14.05
C LEU A 63 17.12 -11.38 14.04
N LEU A 64 16.40 -11.25 15.15
CA LEU A 64 15.34 -10.25 15.30
C LEU A 64 15.90 -8.84 15.50
N LYS A 65 17.07 -8.70 16.11
CA LYS A 65 17.71 -7.41 16.40
C LYS A 65 17.99 -6.52 15.17
N PRO A 66 18.43 -7.04 14.00
CA PRO A 66 18.53 -6.24 12.77
C PRO A 66 17.20 -6.13 12.00
N ALA A 67 16.28 -7.10 12.17
CA ALA A 67 15.04 -7.18 11.40
C ALA A 67 13.87 -6.36 12.00
N TRP A 68 13.87 -6.12 13.31
CA TRP A 68 12.74 -5.45 13.98
C TRP A 68 12.41 -4.06 13.42
N PRO A 69 13.34 -3.19 12.98
CA PRO A 69 12.98 -1.87 12.46
C PRO A 69 12.17 -1.98 11.16
N ALA A 70 12.57 -2.89 10.27
CA ALA A 70 11.83 -3.19 9.05
C ALA A 70 10.47 -3.83 9.37
N GLY A 71 10.43 -4.75 10.34
CA GLY A 71 9.19 -5.38 10.79
C GLY A 71 8.17 -4.37 11.33
N VAL A 72 8.59 -3.45 12.21
CA VAL A 72 7.71 -2.40 12.74
C VAL A 72 7.26 -1.44 11.64
N SER A 73 8.15 -1.07 10.72
CA SER A 73 7.81 -0.22 9.56
C SER A 73 6.75 -0.88 8.67
N GLN A 74 6.86 -2.18 8.45
CA GLN A 74 5.86 -2.95 7.69
C GLN A 74 4.52 -2.96 8.42
N ILE A 75 4.50 -3.20 9.73
CA ILE A 75 3.26 -3.16 10.53
C ILE A 75 2.57 -1.80 10.40
N ILE A 76 3.30 -0.69 10.51
CA ILE A 76 2.73 0.66 10.33
C ILE A 76 2.10 0.81 8.94
N THR A 77 2.77 0.33 7.90
CA THR A 77 2.32 0.43 6.52
C THR A 77 1.06 -0.41 6.26
N GLU A 78 1.02 -1.65 6.74
CA GLU A 78 -0.12 -2.56 6.58
C GLU A 78 -1.33 -2.13 7.43
N MET A 79 -1.10 -1.49 8.57
CA MET A 79 -2.18 -0.93 9.41
C MET A 79 -2.82 0.33 8.81
N TRP A 80 -2.18 0.96 7.82
CA TRP A 80 -2.60 2.25 7.29
C TRP A 80 -4.05 2.32 6.79
N PRO A 81 -4.57 1.33 6.03
CA PRO A 81 -5.96 1.34 5.60
C PRO A 81 -6.93 1.20 6.77
N ALA A 82 -6.59 0.39 7.78
CA ALA A 82 -7.41 0.19 8.97
C ALA A 82 -7.47 1.47 9.81
N LEU A 83 -6.33 2.15 10.00
CA LEU A 83 -6.25 3.44 10.69
C LEU A 83 -7.09 4.50 9.95
N SER A 84 -6.90 4.63 8.64
CA SER A 84 -7.62 5.63 7.83
C SER A 84 -9.14 5.41 7.87
N ASN A 85 -9.60 4.17 7.74
CA ASN A 85 -11.03 3.86 7.80
C ASN A 85 -11.60 4.01 9.22
N GLY A 86 -10.81 3.66 10.25
CA GLY A 86 -11.20 3.84 11.65
C GLY A 86 -11.42 5.31 11.97
N VAL A 87 -10.51 6.18 11.52
CA VAL A 87 -10.65 7.64 11.65
C VAL A 87 -11.84 8.15 10.85
N ALA A 88 -12.00 7.74 9.58
CA ALA A 88 -13.16 8.13 8.77
C ALA A 88 -14.50 7.82 9.45
N LYS A 89 -14.61 6.63 10.06
CA LYS A 89 -15.81 6.19 10.80
C LYS A 89 -16.05 6.96 12.10
N ALA A 90 -14.99 7.51 12.71
CA ALA A 90 -15.11 8.34 13.90
C ALA A 90 -15.57 9.78 13.57
N ILE A 91 -15.31 10.26 12.34
CA ILE A 91 -15.61 11.62 11.91
C ILE A 91 -17.05 11.76 11.40
N GLU A 92 -17.51 10.83 10.57
CA GLU A 92 -18.83 10.87 9.92
C GLU A 92 -19.57 9.52 10.03
N GLY A 93 -20.89 9.56 9.84
CA GLY A 93 -21.74 8.37 9.80
C GLY A 93 -21.45 7.44 8.61
N PHE A 94 -21.99 6.22 8.63
CA PHE A 94 -21.70 5.15 7.65
C PHE A 94 -21.85 5.54 6.16
N SER A 95 -22.69 6.53 5.82
CA SER A 95 -22.91 6.97 4.42
C SER A 95 -21.67 7.64 3.81
N ASP A 96 -21.02 8.54 4.55
CA ASP A 96 -19.87 9.31 4.03
C ASP A 96 -18.56 8.50 4.09
N VAL A 97 -18.51 7.49 4.97
CA VAL A 97 -17.46 6.47 4.97
C VAL A 97 -17.44 5.71 3.63
N GLY A 98 -18.61 5.50 3.00
CA GLY A 98 -18.70 4.85 1.69
C GLY A 98 -18.03 5.66 0.58
N ILE A 99 -18.23 6.98 0.59
CA ILE A 99 -17.61 7.92 -0.34
C ILE A 99 -16.08 7.93 -0.19
N PHE A 100 -15.60 8.04 1.05
CA PHE A 100 -14.17 8.02 1.34
C PHE A 100 -13.53 6.67 1.02
N ALA A 101 -14.20 5.56 1.37
CA ALA A 101 -13.72 4.21 1.09
C ALA A 101 -13.61 3.94 -0.41
N LEU A 102 -14.58 4.37 -1.22
CA LEU A 102 -14.51 4.29 -2.67
C LEU A 102 -13.29 5.06 -3.20
N ALA A 103 -13.14 6.30 -2.78
CA ALA A 103 -12.02 7.14 -3.21
C ALA A 103 -10.65 6.54 -2.81
N ASN A 104 -10.54 6.01 -1.60
CA ASN A 104 -9.35 5.33 -1.10
C ASN A 104 -9.06 4.02 -1.85
N LYS A 105 -10.08 3.25 -2.24
CA LYS A 105 -9.89 2.03 -3.04
C LYS A 105 -9.41 2.35 -4.45
N VAL A 106 -9.95 3.41 -5.06
CA VAL A 106 -9.49 3.88 -6.37
C VAL A 106 -8.06 4.41 -6.27
N SER A 107 -7.70 5.11 -5.20
CA SER A 107 -6.34 5.64 -5.03
C SER A 107 -5.27 4.53 -4.92
N ILE A 108 -5.61 3.37 -4.32
CA ILE A 108 -4.70 2.22 -4.22
C ILE A 108 -4.28 1.67 -5.60
N ILE A 109 -5.12 1.80 -6.63
CA ILE A 109 -4.77 1.36 -7.99
C ILE A 109 -3.52 2.11 -8.48
N PHE A 110 -3.35 3.38 -8.10
CA PHE A 110 -2.17 4.16 -8.46
C PHE A 110 -0.92 3.65 -7.74
N SER A 111 -1.05 3.17 -6.50
CA SER A 111 0.04 2.50 -5.78
C SER A 111 0.48 1.18 -6.45
N LEU A 112 -0.43 0.47 -7.12
CA LEU A 112 -0.11 -0.77 -7.85
C LEU A 112 0.78 -0.51 -9.07
N VAL A 113 0.61 0.64 -9.73
CA VAL A 113 1.48 1.01 -10.86
C VAL A 113 2.90 1.24 -10.35
N SER A 114 3.04 1.92 -9.20
CA SER A 114 4.34 2.08 -8.56
C SER A 114 4.97 0.75 -8.17
N LEU A 115 4.19 -0.17 -7.61
CA LEU A 115 4.65 -1.52 -7.26
C LEU A 115 5.14 -2.31 -8.49
N SER A 116 4.46 -2.16 -9.64
CA SER A 116 4.82 -2.81 -10.90
C SER A 116 6.17 -2.31 -11.43
N ILE A 117 6.42 -1.02 -11.26
CA ILE A 117 7.71 -0.43 -11.62
C ILE A 117 8.80 -0.91 -10.65
N PHE A 118 8.49 -1.06 -9.36
CA PHE A 118 9.43 -1.56 -8.34
C PHE A 118 9.90 -2.97 -8.62
N SER A 119 8.99 -3.87 -9.02
CA SER A 119 9.34 -5.27 -9.27
C SER A 119 10.40 -5.43 -10.37
N VAL A 120 10.51 -4.45 -11.27
CA VAL A 120 11.50 -4.42 -12.36
C VAL A 120 12.80 -3.72 -11.94
N LEU A 121 12.72 -2.59 -11.26
CA LEU A 121 13.90 -1.76 -10.93
C LEU A 121 14.69 -2.27 -9.72
N LEU A 122 14.02 -2.84 -8.71
CA LEU A 122 14.66 -3.27 -7.47
C LEU A 122 15.70 -4.39 -7.70
N PRO A 123 15.42 -5.42 -8.53
CA PRO A 123 16.44 -6.41 -8.90
C PRO A 123 17.63 -5.82 -9.66
N GLN A 124 17.42 -4.80 -10.49
CA GLN A 124 18.50 -4.16 -11.25
C GLN A 124 19.43 -3.36 -10.33
N ASN A 125 18.86 -2.58 -9.41
CA ASN A 125 19.64 -1.80 -8.45
C ASN A 125 20.34 -2.69 -7.41
N ALA A 126 19.75 -3.81 -7.02
CA ALA A 126 20.43 -4.82 -6.19
C ALA A 126 21.64 -5.45 -6.92
N LYS A 127 21.52 -5.73 -8.23
CA LYS A 127 22.66 -6.20 -9.05
C LYS A 127 23.77 -5.16 -9.16
N ARG A 128 23.42 -3.88 -9.35
CA ARG A 128 24.39 -2.77 -9.39
C ARG A 128 25.14 -2.62 -8.07
N LYS A 129 24.46 -2.72 -6.92
CA LYS A 129 25.13 -2.73 -5.59
C LYS A 129 26.10 -3.90 -5.47
N LYS A 130 25.74 -5.10 -5.92
CA LYS A 130 26.65 -6.27 -5.92
C LYS A 130 27.91 -6.03 -6.77
N GLN A 131 27.82 -5.15 -7.77
CA GLN A 131 28.90 -4.76 -8.66
C GLN A 131 29.61 -3.46 -8.24
N ASP A 132 29.29 -2.93 -7.05
CA ASP A 132 29.82 -1.66 -6.51
C ASP A 132 29.61 -0.44 -7.44
N LEU A 133 28.57 -0.50 -8.28
CA LEU A 133 28.20 0.60 -9.16
C LEU A 133 27.36 1.63 -8.40
N LYS A 134 27.58 2.91 -8.72
CA LYS A 134 26.81 4.02 -8.12
C LYS A 134 25.32 3.85 -8.37
N TYR A 135 24.53 4.11 -7.32
CA TYR A 135 23.07 4.15 -7.42
C TYR A 135 22.66 5.31 -8.33
N SER A 136 21.88 5.05 -9.37
CA SER A 136 21.38 6.11 -10.25
C SER A 136 20.19 6.79 -9.59
N PHE A 137 20.39 8.04 -9.16
CA PHE A 137 19.30 8.88 -8.66
C PHE A 137 18.42 9.45 -9.78
N ASP A 138 18.93 9.45 -11.02
CA ASP A 138 18.18 9.90 -12.20
C ASP A 138 16.92 9.06 -12.41
N GLU A 139 17.04 7.74 -12.21
CA GLU A 139 15.90 6.82 -12.22
C GLU A 139 14.85 7.20 -11.16
N ILE A 140 15.25 7.66 -9.97
CA ILE A 140 14.32 8.14 -8.93
C ILE A 140 13.56 9.37 -9.38
N PHE A 141 14.24 10.36 -9.94
CA PHE A 141 13.59 11.59 -10.36
C PHE A 141 12.64 11.36 -11.54
N ILE A 142 13.06 10.57 -12.53
CA ILE A 142 12.21 10.21 -13.68
C ILE A 142 10.97 9.46 -13.19
N LEU A 143 11.14 8.53 -12.24
CA LEU A 143 10.02 7.75 -11.72
C LEU A 143 9.07 8.58 -10.87
N ALA A 144 9.59 9.43 -10.01
CA ALA A 144 8.78 10.35 -9.22
C ALA A 144 7.97 11.28 -10.13
N GLY A 145 8.59 11.80 -11.19
CA GLY A 145 7.91 12.56 -12.23
C GLY A 145 6.80 11.74 -12.91
N ALA A 146 7.09 10.50 -13.32
CA ALA A 146 6.11 9.62 -13.97
C ALA A 146 4.91 9.31 -13.06
N ILE A 147 5.15 9.03 -11.76
CA ILE A 147 4.09 8.78 -10.78
C ILE A 147 3.20 10.02 -10.59
N LEU A 148 3.78 11.22 -10.54
CA LEU A 148 3.01 12.46 -10.45
C LEU A 148 2.17 12.71 -11.71
N VAL A 149 2.76 12.52 -12.89
CA VAL A 149 2.06 12.64 -14.18
C VAL A 149 0.89 11.65 -14.25
N MET A 150 1.10 10.40 -13.83
CA MET A 150 0.02 9.41 -13.73
C MET A 150 -1.06 9.80 -12.72
N GLY A 151 -0.70 10.43 -11.60
CA GLY A 151 -1.66 10.99 -10.66
C GLY A 151 -2.57 12.04 -11.31
N VAL A 152 -1.99 12.93 -12.13
CA VAL A 152 -2.76 13.93 -12.90
C VAL A 152 -3.71 13.26 -13.89
N PHE A 153 -3.22 12.30 -14.68
CA PHE A 153 -4.08 11.53 -15.60
C PHE A 153 -5.15 10.74 -14.84
N GLY A 154 -4.84 10.23 -13.66
CA GLY A 154 -5.75 9.54 -12.77
C GLY A 154 -6.91 10.41 -12.31
N ILE A 155 -6.65 11.66 -11.97
CA ILE A 155 -7.67 12.66 -11.64
C ILE A 155 -8.60 12.91 -12.82
N ILE A 156 -8.04 13.09 -14.02
CA ILE A 156 -8.83 13.29 -15.23
C ILE A 156 -9.70 12.07 -15.51
N ALA A 157 -9.11 10.88 -15.54
CA ALA A 157 -9.81 9.62 -15.81
C ALA A 157 -10.90 9.32 -14.78
N SER A 158 -10.62 9.55 -13.48
CA SER A 158 -11.57 9.27 -12.41
C SER A 158 -12.82 10.16 -12.48
N ARG A 159 -12.72 11.41 -12.94
CA ARG A 159 -13.90 12.25 -13.21
C ARG A 159 -14.83 11.61 -14.24
N PHE A 160 -14.27 11.04 -15.32
CA PHE A 160 -15.06 10.37 -16.34
C PHE A 160 -15.66 9.06 -15.84
N VAL A 161 -14.87 8.22 -15.16
CA VAL A 161 -15.31 6.91 -14.68
C VAL A 161 -16.37 7.06 -13.58
N ILE A 162 -16.12 7.88 -12.55
CA ILE A 162 -17.06 8.03 -11.43
C ILE A 162 -18.35 8.71 -11.88
N GLY A 163 -18.24 9.77 -12.69
CA GLY A 163 -19.40 10.47 -13.23
C GLY A 163 -20.31 9.56 -14.06
N ARG A 164 -19.74 8.60 -14.80
CA ARG A 164 -20.52 7.71 -15.68
C ARG A 164 -21.01 6.43 -14.99
N PHE A 165 -20.23 5.82 -14.10
CA PHE A 165 -20.57 4.52 -13.49
C PHE A 165 -21.27 4.62 -12.14
N PHE A 166 -21.02 5.67 -11.35
CA PHE A 166 -21.50 5.76 -9.96
C PHE A 166 -22.59 6.83 -9.77
N GLY A 167 -22.78 7.72 -10.76
CA GLY A 167 -23.82 8.74 -10.75
C GLY A 167 -23.45 10.02 -10.00
N SER A 168 -24.35 11.02 -10.03
CA SER A 168 -24.10 12.38 -9.49
C SER A 168 -23.94 12.43 -7.97
N GLN A 169 -24.42 11.41 -7.25
CA GLN A 169 -24.30 11.28 -5.79
C GLN A 169 -22.85 11.14 -5.30
N PHE A 170 -21.91 10.77 -6.17
CA PHE A 170 -20.47 10.69 -5.85
C PHE A 170 -19.66 11.91 -6.35
N LYS A 171 -20.32 13.00 -6.74
CA LYS A 171 -19.61 14.23 -7.14
C LYS A 171 -18.77 14.81 -6.01
N GLU A 172 -19.26 14.73 -4.77
CA GLU A 172 -18.53 15.20 -3.59
C GLU A 172 -17.28 14.34 -3.31
N SER A 173 -17.35 13.06 -3.68
CA SER A 173 -16.23 12.11 -3.64
C SER A 173 -15.09 12.47 -4.57
N LEU A 174 -15.35 13.20 -5.66
CA LEU A 174 -14.32 13.60 -6.63
C LEU A 174 -13.32 14.57 -6.00
N GLY A 175 -13.76 15.45 -5.12
CA GLY A 175 -12.87 16.37 -4.40
C GLY A 175 -11.89 15.61 -3.50
N LEU A 176 -12.43 14.70 -2.69
CA LEU A 176 -11.65 13.82 -1.81
C LEU A 176 -10.72 12.92 -2.62
N LEU A 177 -11.21 12.36 -3.72
CA LEU A 177 -10.42 11.49 -4.57
C LEU A 177 -9.20 12.19 -5.14
N ASN A 178 -9.32 13.44 -5.59
CA ASN A 178 -8.17 14.17 -6.13
C ASN A 178 -7.04 14.28 -5.09
N ILE A 179 -7.39 14.59 -3.85
CA ILE A 179 -6.44 14.70 -2.74
C ILE A 179 -5.83 13.33 -2.43
N LEU A 180 -6.66 12.28 -2.38
CA LEU A 180 -6.21 10.91 -2.08
C LEU A 180 -5.36 10.31 -3.19
N VAL A 181 -5.58 10.66 -4.46
CA VAL A 181 -4.73 10.25 -5.60
C VAL A 181 -3.34 10.88 -5.45
N PHE A 182 -3.26 12.17 -5.13
CA PHE A 182 -1.97 12.80 -4.82
C PHE A 182 -1.32 12.18 -3.58
N ALA A 183 -2.08 11.93 -2.52
CA ALA A 183 -1.55 11.25 -1.33
C ALA A 183 -0.96 9.88 -1.69
N ALA A 184 -1.66 9.09 -2.52
CA ALA A 184 -1.16 7.80 -3.00
C ALA A 184 0.09 7.95 -3.87
N ALA A 185 0.15 8.96 -4.74
CA ALA A 185 1.32 9.27 -5.55
C ALA A 185 2.55 9.60 -4.70
N PHE A 186 2.43 10.52 -3.73
CA PHE A 186 3.53 10.85 -2.82
C PHE A 186 3.96 9.65 -1.96
N ASN A 187 3.01 8.88 -1.44
CA ASN A 187 3.33 7.66 -0.70
C ASN A 187 4.08 6.65 -1.57
N SER A 188 3.68 6.50 -2.83
CA SER A 188 4.36 5.64 -3.79
C SER A 188 5.79 6.10 -4.03
N ILE A 189 6.01 7.41 -4.20
CA ILE A 189 7.36 7.99 -4.34
C ILE A 189 8.21 7.72 -3.09
N ALA A 190 7.65 7.95 -1.89
CA ALA A 190 8.35 7.69 -0.63
C ALA A 190 8.75 6.22 -0.51
N THR A 191 7.82 5.29 -0.72
CA THR A 191 8.09 3.85 -0.72
C THR A 191 9.14 3.47 -1.77
N PHE A 192 9.17 4.14 -2.93
CA PHE A 192 10.24 3.91 -3.90
C PHE A 192 11.60 4.28 -3.33
N MET A 193 11.70 5.48 -2.77
CA MET A 193 12.94 6.01 -2.22
C MET A 193 13.40 5.19 -1.01
N GLU A 194 12.48 4.67 -0.19
CA GLU A 194 12.77 3.79 0.94
C GLU A 194 13.48 2.49 0.52
N ASN A 195 13.23 1.99 -0.69
CA ASN A 195 13.92 0.81 -1.22
C ASN A 195 15.44 0.97 -1.28
N TYR A 196 15.94 2.20 -1.43
CA TYR A 196 17.36 2.47 -1.30
C TYR A 196 17.90 2.00 0.06
N PHE A 197 17.17 2.26 1.14
CA PHE A 197 17.57 1.86 2.50
C PHE A 197 17.40 0.36 2.74
N PHE A 198 16.44 -0.29 2.09
CA PHE A 198 16.34 -1.76 2.09
C PHE A 198 17.56 -2.40 1.43
N ILE A 199 17.95 -1.91 0.25
CA ILE A 199 19.15 -2.39 -0.46
C ILE A 199 20.41 -2.10 0.35
N GLN A 200 20.45 -0.97 1.08
CA GLN A 200 21.57 -0.59 1.95
C GLN A 200 21.54 -1.23 3.35
N GLU A 201 20.56 -2.08 3.64
CA GLU A 201 20.37 -2.72 4.95
C GLU A 201 20.26 -1.71 6.12
N ASP A 202 19.92 -0.45 5.83
CA ASP A 202 19.76 0.64 6.81
C ASP A 202 18.30 0.73 7.27
N THR A 203 17.82 -0.35 7.87
CA THR A 203 16.41 -0.52 8.28
C THR A 203 15.98 0.47 9.35
N LYS A 204 16.92 1.05 10.10
CA LYS A 204 16.66 2.10 11.09
C LYS A 204 16.11 3.37 10.44
N LYS A 205 16.62 3.75 9.27
CA LYS A 205 16.09 4.91 8.53
C LYS A 205 14.68 4.68 8.02
N ILE A 206 14.37 3.46 7.57
CA ILE A 206 13.01 3.07 7.16
C ILE A 206 12.03 3.23 8.33
N LEU A 207 12.45 2.82 9.53
CA LEU A 207 11.67 3.03 10.75
C LEU A 207 11.47 4.51 11.06
N SER A 208 12.54 5.33 10.99
CA SER A 208 12.43 6.77 11.22
C SER A 208 11.48 7.45 10.22
N ILE A 209 11.52 7.07 8.94
CA ILE A 209 10.59 7.59 7.91
C ILE A 209 9.15 7.17 8.24
N SER A 210 8.93 5.90 8.58
CA SER A 210 7.60 5.36 8.91
C SER A 210 7.00 6.04 10.15
N LEU A 211 7.80 6.25 11.20
CA LEU A 211 7.38 6.96 12.40
C LEU A 211 7.13 8.45 12.15
N ALA A 212 7.98 9.11 11.36
CA ALA A 212 7.77 10.51 10.98
C ALA A 212 6.46 10.69 10.19
N LYS A 213 6.21 9.80 9.23
CA LYS A 213 4.95 9.74 8.46
C LYS A 213 3.74 9.51 9.36
N LEU A 214 3.81 8.53 10.27
CA LEU A 214 2.72 8.24 11.20
C LEU A 214 2.46 9.41 12.16
N GLY A 215 3.52 9.99 12.73
CA GLY A 215 3.43 11.15 13.61
C GLY A 215 2.80 12.35 12.90
N ALA A 216 3.26 12.66 11.68
CA ALA A 216 2.69 13.72 10.87
C ALA A 216 1.21 13.48 10.54
N PHE A 217 0.83 12.23 10.24
CA PHE A 217 -0.57 11.86 9.99
C PHE A 217 -1.45 12.07 11.23
N VAL A 218 -1.01 11.60 12.40
CA VAL A 218 -1.76 11.76 13.66
C VAL A 218 -1.91 13.24 14.00
N LEU A 219 -0.83 14.03 13.92
CA LEU A 219 -0.87 15.46 14.18
C LEU A 219 -1.80 16.19 13.19
N ALA A 220 -1.70 15.86 11.89
CA ALA A 220 -2.55 16.46 10.88
C ALA A 220 -4.03 16.08 11.06
N ILE A 221 -4.34 14.85 11.49
CA ILE A 221 -5.71 14.48 11.85
C ILE A 221 -6.22 15.38 12.98
N LEU A 222 -5.48 15.50 14.08
CA LEU A 222 -5.90 16.29 15.25
C LEU A 222 -6.18 17.76 14.90
N VAL A 223 -5.43 18.32 13.95
CA VAL A 223 -5.55 19.73 13.54
C VAL A 223 -6.61 19.94 12.44
N LEU A 224 -6.59 19.14 11.38
CA LEU A 224 -7.39 19.38 10.18
C LEU A 224 -8.78 18.76 10.23
N THR A 225 -8.92 17.64 10.93
CA THR A 225 -10.16 16.87 10.97
C THR A 225 -11.31 17.61 11.67
N PRO A 226 -11.10 18.31 12.80
CA PRO A 226 -12.20 18.99 13.49
C PRO A 226 -12.90 20.04 12.62
N GLY A 227 -12.16 20.73 11.73
CA GLY A 227 -12.71 21.77 10.86
C GLY A 227 -13.14 21.27 9.47
N MET A 228 -12.43 20.29 8.91
CA MET A 228 -12.58 19.87 7.50
C MET A 228 -13.14 18.46 7.33
N LYS A 229 -13.44 17.76 8.42
CA LYS A 229 -13.99 16.40 8.42
C LYS A 229 -13.20 15.43 7.51
N LEU A 230 -13.87 14.76 6.56
CA LEU A 230 -13.25 13.82 5.63
C LEU A 230 -12.20 14.46 4.71
N ALA A 231 -12.37 15.73 4.34
CA ALA A 231 -11.35 16.45 3.59
C ALA A 231 -10.09 16.64 4.44
N GLY A 232 -10.26 16.92 5.74
CA GLY A 232 -9.16 16.99 6.71
C GLY A 232 -8.37 15.69 6.79
N LEU A 233 -9.06 14.54 6.80
CA LEU A 233 -8.43 13.22 6.74
C LEU A 233 -7.65 12.99 5.43
N ALA A 234 -8.22 13.39 4.29
CA ALA A 234 -7.53 13.29 2.99
C ALA A 234 -6.25 14.16 2.96
N TYR A 235 -6.31 15.39 3.47
CA TYR A 235 -5.14 16.27 3.60
C TYR A 235 -4.12 15.73 4.59
N ALA A 236 -4.55 15.10 5.70
CA ALA A 236 -3.63 14.45 6.63
C ALA A 236 -2.84 13.33 5.94
N GLN A 237 -3.48 12.52 5.08
CA GLN A 237 -2.78 11.52 4.29
C GLN A 237 -1.81 12.12 3.28
N LEU A 238 -2.21 13.21 2.61
CA LEU A 238 -1.36 13.92 1.66
C LEU A 238 -0.12 14.49 2.36
N LEU A 239 -0.30 15.20 3.48
CA LEU A 239 0.80 15.77 4.27
C LEU A 239 1.75 14.69 4.77
N ALA A 240 1.22 13.57 5.26
CA ALA A 240 2.03 12.44 5.68
C ALA A 240 2.87 11.86 4.52
N GLY A 241 2.28 11.75 3.32
CA GLY A 241 2.98 11.30 2.11
C GLY A 241 4.08 12.28 1.68
N VAL A 242 3.78 13.58 1.65
CA VAL A 242 4.76 14.63 1.32
C VAL A 242 5.92 14.62 2.33
N LEU A 243 5.62 14.54 3.62
CA LEU A 243 6.62 14.51 4.67
C LEU A 243 7.49 13.25 4.58
N ALA A 244 6.90 12.10 4.23
CA ALA A 244 7.68 10.88 3.98
C ALA A 244 8.68 11.07 2.83
N VAL A 245 8.27 11.69 1.71
CA VAL A 245 9.19 12.02 0.61
C VAL A 245 10.31 12.97 1.07
N LEU A 246 9.97 14.03 1.80
CA LEU A 246 10.94 15.01 2.28
C LEU A 246 11.97 14.39 3.26
N VAL A 247 11.50 13.62 4.24
CA VAL A 247 12.39 12.94 5.21
C VAL A 247 13.27 11.92 4.51
N THR A 248 12.70 11.12 3.60
CA THR A 248 13.46 10.12 2.84
C THR A 248 14.50 10.79 1.95
N GLY A 249 14.13 11.86 1.25
CA GLY A 249 15.04 12.67 0.45
C GLY A 249 16.16 13.27 1.29
N GLY A 250 15.83 13.87 2.44
CA GLY A 250 16.81 14.38 3.39
C GLY A 250 17.81 13.31 3.83
N PHE A 251 17.37 12.09 4.13
CA PHE A 251 18.27 10.99 4.49
C PHE A 251 19.14 10.47 3.35
N ILE A 252 18.69 10.62 2.11
CA ILE A 252 19.45 10.27 0.91
C ILE A 252 20.53 11.33 0.65
N PHE A 253 20.16 12.62 0.65
CA PHE A 253 21.06 13.72 0.27
C PHE A 253 22.00 14.18 1.39
N SER A 254 21.65 13.98 2.66
CA SER A 254 22.50 14.37 3.80
C SER A 254 23.62 13.36 4.12
N ARG A 255 23.79 12.29 3.33
CA ARG A 255 24.95 11.41 3.52
C ARG A 255 26.22 12.11 3.02
N PRO A 256 27.32 12.13 3.80
CA PRO A 256 28.60 12.60 3.30
C PRO A 256 28.96 11.78 2.06
N LYS A 257 29.39 12.46 0.98
CA LYS A 257 30.03 11.78 -0.15
C LYS A 257 31.20 10.99 0.44
N ALA A 258 31.14 9.66 0.36
CA ALA A 258 32.30 8.84 0.64
C ALA A 258 33.37 9.26 -0.39
N ASN A 259 34.44 9.88 0.11
CA ASN A 259 35.69 10.07 -0.64
C ASN A 259 36.41 8.74 -0.77
#